data_AF-A0A8H5N7J9-F1
#
_entry.id   AF-A0A8H5N7J9-F1
#
_cell.length_a   1.000
_cell.length_b   1.000
_cell.length_c   1.000
_cell.angle_alpha   90.00
_cell.angle_beta   90.00
_cell.angle_gamma   90.00
#
_symmetry.space_group_name_H-M   'P 1'
#
loop_
_entity.id
_entity.type
_entity.pdbx_description
1 polymer ?
#
loop_
_entity_poly.entity_id
_entity_poly.type
_entity_poly.pdbx_seq_one_letter_code
_entity_poly.pdbx_strand_id
1 'polypeptide(L)'
;MWEDWEEVKSGQRELAHPDAPFDYLAPEDVGALAGARVVAAPPSGELIISQCGPELLSQRAAWKVISEGLGMDISIKEINSDEHREKLRSRGFPEPMIKSAVERLSDLARDPASFYEPEAYKEASMNFRKYTGRQPTTFKAWVDKHREELLAN
;
A
#
# COMPACT_ATOMS: atom_id res chain seq x y z
N MET A 1 -1.56 8.99 12.69
CA MET A 1 -2.27 9.28 11.44
C MET A 1 -1.58 10.47 10.80
N TRP A 2 -0.60 10.20 9.94
CA TRP A 2 0.36 11.19 9.46
C TRP A 2 0.30 11.20 7.92
N GLU A 3 -0.72 11.82 7.34
CA GLU A 3 -0.73 12.12 5.91
C GLU A 3 -1.28 13.52 5.67
N ASP A 4 -0.70 14.20 4.68
CA ASP A 4 -1.04 15.55 4.24
C ASP A 4 -2.40 15.54 3.55
N TRP A 5 -3.44 15.26 4.30
CA TRP A 5 -4.79 15.30 3.78
C TRP A 5 -5.18 16.72 3.33
N GLU A 6 -4.46 17.74 3.82
CA GLU A 6 -4.51 19.11 3.30
C GLU A 6 -4.03 19.23 1.84
N GLU A 7 -3.00 18.48 1.43
CA GLU A 7 -2.58 18.40 0.02
C GLU A 7 -3.70 17.78 -0.82
N VAL A 8 -4.26 16.66 -0.34
CA VAL A 8 -5.38 15.98 -1.01
C VAL A 8 -6.58 16.93 -1.15
N LYS A 9 -6.96 17.65 -0.10
CA LYS A 9 -8.04 18.66 -0.11
C LYS A 9 -7.76 19.82 -1.07
N SER A 10 -6.48 20.18 -1.28
CA SER A 10 -6.09 21.21 -2.24
C SER A 10 -6.09 20.72 -3.71
N GLY A 11 -6.32 19.41 -3.94
CA GLY A 11 -6.39 18.82 -5.28
C GLY A 11 -5.02 18.51 -5.90
N GLN A 12 -3.94 18.55 -5.11
CA GLN A 12 -2.60 18.22 -5.58
C GLN A 12 -1.84 17.41 -4.53
N ARG A 13 -1.20 16.32 -4.96
CA ARG A 13 -0.39 15.45 -4.12
C ARG A 13 1.02 15.33 -4.69
N GLU A 14 2.02 15.60 -3.87
CA GLU A 14 3.42 15.39 -4.25
C GLU A 14 3.89 13.98 -3.91
N LEU A 15 4.48 13.28 -4.89
CA LEU A 15 4.99 11.92 -4.75
C LEU A 15 6.38 11.79 -5.37
N ALA A 16 7.29 11.11 -4.68
CA ALA A 16 8.51 10.60 -5.32
C ALA A 16 8.23 9.23 -5.94
N HIS A 17 8.86 8.95 -7.08
CA HIS A 17 8.74 7.68 -7.80
C HIS A 17 7.27 7.23 -7.98
N PRO A 18 6.39 8.05 -8.56
CA PRO A 18 4.95 7.81 -8.64
C PRO A 18 4.58 6.51 -9.38
N ASP A 19 5.50 5.97 -10.19
CA ASP A 19 5.29 4.73 -10.94
C ASP A 19 5.78 3.48 -10.17
N ALA A 20 6.38 3.63 -8.98
CA ALA A 20 6.75 2.52 -8.11
C ALA A 20 5.51 1.71 -7.68
N PRO A 21 5.52 0.38 -7.83
CA PRO A 21 4.36 -0.47 -7.54
C PRO A 21 4.25 -0.84 -6.06
N PHE A 22 3.01 -0.96 -5.58
CA PHE A 22 2.65 -1.48 -4.26
C PHE A 22 1.45 -2.42 -4.37
N ASP A 23 1.31 -3.34 -3.43
CA ASP A 23 0.27 -4.37 -3.43
C ASP A 23 -1.05 -3.95 -2.75
N TYR A 24 -1.05 -2.83 -2.00
CA TYR A 24 -2.24 -2.25 -1.37
C TYR A 24 -3.14 -3.27 -0.64
N LEU A 25 -2.52 -4.08 0.23
CA LEU A 25 -3.23 -5.06 1.05
C LEU A 25 -4.19 -4.40 2.05
N ALA A 26 -5.47 -4.78 2.01
CA ALA A 26 -6.47 -4.29 2.95
C ALA A 26 -6.17 -4.76 4.40
N PRO A 27 -6.18 -3.88 5.40
CA PRO A 27 -5.95 -4.26 6.81
C PRO A 27 -6.94 -5.32 7.32
N GLU A 28 -8.20 -5.29 6.88
CA GLU A 28 -9.21 -6.27 7.25
C GLU A 28 -8.88 -7.67 6.77
N ASP A 29 -8.22 -7.80 5.63
CA ASP A 29 -7.83 -9.09 5.08
C ASP A 29 -6.68 -9.71 5.89
N VAL A 30 -5.74 -8.88 6.37
CA VAL A 30 -4.70 -9.31 7.32
C VAL A 30 -5.33 -9.89 8.57
N GLY A 31 -6.29 -9.15 9.15
CA GLY A 31 -7.01 -9.58 10.35
C GLY A 31 -7.84 -10.84 10.12
N ALA A 32 -8.54 -10.93 8.99
CA ALA A 32 -9.38 -12.08 8.65
C ALA A 32 -8.56 -13.35 8.43
N LEU A 33 -7.41 -13.27 7.74
CA LEU A 33 -6.51 -14.41 7.55
C LEU A 33 -5.93 -14.85 8.90
N ALA A 34 -5.41 -13.92 9.70
CA ALA A 34 -4.88 -14.22 11.02
C ALA A 34 -5.92 -14.91 11.89
N GLY A 35 -7.14 -14.36 11.97
CA GLY A 35 -8.26 -14.97 12.70
C GLY A 35 -8.61 -16.38 12.21
N ALA A 36 -8.65 -16.58 10.89
CA ALA A 36 -8.90 -17.90 10.29
C ALA A 36 -7.82 -18.94 10.62
N ARG A 37 -6.57 -18.54 10.92
CA ARG A 37 -5.50 -19.43 11.36
C ARG A 37 -5.47 -19.69 12.85
N VAL A 38 -5.88 -18.73 13.67
CA VAL A 38 -6.01 -18.92 15.12
C VAL A 38 -7.04 -20.00 15.46
N VAL A 39 -8.15 -20.09 14.72
CA VAL A 39 -9.23 -21.06 14.99
C VAL A 39 -9.06 -22.41 14.29
N ALA A 40 -8.05 -22.55 13.43
CA ALA A 40 -7.83 -23.77 12.67
C ALA A 40 -7.04 -24.80 13.48
N ALA A 41 -7.04 -26.05 12.99
CA ALA A 41 -6.12 -27.05 13.49
C ALA A 41 -4.68 -26.52 13.39
N PRO A 42 -3.89 -26.56 14.48
CA PRO A 42 -2.50 -26.12 14.44
C PRO A 42 -1.71 -26.90 13.37
N PRO A 43 -0.80 -26.24 12.64
CA PRO A 43 0.09 -26.94 11.72
C PRO A 43 1.00 -27.90 12.49
N SER A 44 1.43 -28.99 11.85
CA SER A 44 2.35 -29.96 12.45
C SER A 44 3.79 -29.44 12.62
N GLY A 45 4.06 -28.21 12.18
CA GLY A 45 5.36 -27.56 12.23
C GLY A 45 5.23 -26.06 12.02
N GLU A 46 6.35 -25.39 11.74
CA GLU A 46 6.33 -23.95 11.46
C GLU A 46 5.52 -23.63 10.19
N LEU A 47 4.69 -22.61 10.29
CA LEU A 47 3.88 -22.11 9.17
C LEU A 47 4.09 -20.61 9.06
N ILE A 48 4.79 -20.19 8.00
CA ILE A 48 4.97 -18.80 7.63
C ILE A 48 4.04 -18.51 6.45
N ILE A 49 3.20 -17.48 6.57
CA ILE A 49 2.26 -17.06 5.52
C ILE A 49 2.60 -15.63 5.12
N SER A 50 3.23 -15.48 3.96
CA SER A 50 3.38 -14.17 3.32
C SER A 50 2.02 -13.69 2.81
N GLN A 51 1.72 -12.41 3.01
CA GLN A 51 0.48 -11.78 2.58
C GLN A 51 0.80 -10.63 1.64
N CYS A 52 0.13 -10.62 0.50
CA CYS A 52 0.13 -9.50 -0.43
C CYS A 52 -1.30 -9.19 -0.85
N GLY A 53 -1.55 -7.95 -1.22
CA GLY A 53 -2.80 -7.59 -1.89
C GLY A 53 -2.92 -8.23 -3.27
N PRO A 54 -4.13 -8.20 -3.86
CA PRO A 54 -4.46 -9.00 -5.04
C PRO A 54 -3.84 -8.52 -6.35
N GLU A 55 -3.34 -7.28 -6.38
CA GLU A 55 -2.78 -6.65 -7.57
C GLU A 55 -1.67 -5.67 -7.18
N LEU A 56 -0.72 -5.44 -8.07
CA LEU A 56 0.25 -4.35 -7.94
C LEU A 56 -0.28 -3.13 -8.68
N LEU A 57 -0.35 -2.00 -7.98
CA LEU A 57 -0.66 -0.70 -8.57
C LEU A 57 0.51 0.24 -8.35
N SER A 58 0.82 1.08 -9.33
CA SER A 58 1.71 2.22 -9.06
C SER A 58 1.04 3.20 -8.09
N GLN A 59 1.83 4.00 -7.38
CA GLN A 59 1.28 5.08 -6.55
C GLN A 59 0.34 5.99 -7.36
N ARG A 60 0.72 6.32 -8.60
CA ARG A 60 -0.10 7.11 -9.51
C ARG A 60 -1.44 6.44 -9.81
N ALA A 61 -1.44 5.14 -10.11
CA ALA A 61 -2.66 4.39 -10.38
C ALA A 61 -3.54 4.29 -9.13
N ALA A 62 -2.96 4.08 -7.95
CA ALA A 62 -3.69 4.07 -6.69
C ALA A 62 -4.33 5.43 -6.40
N TRP A 63 -3.61 6.53 -6.58
CA TRP A 63 -4.21 7.86 -6.40
C TRP A 63 -5.30 8.19 -7.42
N LYS A 64 -5.23 7.64 -8.63
CA LYS A 64 -6.34 7.70 -9.58
C LYS A 64 -7.57 6.98 -9.05
N VAL A 65 -7.41 5.79 -8.47
CA VAL A 65 -8.52 5.05 -7.82
C VAL A 65 -9.11 5.84 -6.64
N ILE A 66 -8.26 6.47 -5.82
CA ILE A 66 -8.71 7.36 -4.74
C ILE A 66 -9.49 8.55 -5.30
N SER A 67 -8.93 9.27 -6.27
CA SER A 67 -9.55 10.43 -6.93
C SER A 67 -10.95 10.09 -7.47
N GLU A 68 -11.07 8.98 -8.20
CA GLU A 68 -12.34 8.48 -8.74
C GLU A 68 -13.32 8.07 -7.62
N GLY A 69 -12.86 7.34 -6.60
CA GLY A 69 -13.71 6.88 -5.49
C GLY A 69 -14.22 8.00 -4.61
N LEU A 70 -13.41 9.05 -4.38
CA LEU A 70 -13.81 10.21 -3.59
C LEU A 70 -14.62 11.23 -4.41
N GLY A 71 -14.48 11.22 -5.74
CA GLY A 71 -15.03 12.26 -6.61
C GLY A 71 -14.26 13.58 -6.51
N MET A 72 -12.96 13.50 -6.29
CA MET A 72 -12.05 14.65 -6.14
C MET A 72 -11.05 14.66 -7.30
N ASP A 73 -10.76 15.83 -7.86
CA ASP A 73 -9.67 15.96 -8.84
C ASP A 73 -8.34 16.10 -8.11
N ILE A 74 -7.55 15.02 -8.06
CA ILE A 74 -6.27 14.98 -7.36
C ILE A 74 -5.16 14.81 -8.40
N SER A 75 -4.40 15.87 -8.63
CA SER A 75 -3.24 15.87 -9.51
C SER A 75 -2.00 15.34 -8.81
N ILE A 76 -1.20 14.50 -9.48
CA ILE A 76 0.09 14.04 -8.96
C ILE A 76 1.20 14.93 -9.48
N LYS A 77 1.93 15.57 -8.57
CA LYS A 77 3.18 16.27 -8.86
C LYS A 77 4.35 15.36 -8.44
N GLU A 78 5.16 14.98 -9.42
CA GLU A 78 6.36 14.20 -9.13
C GLU A 78 7.44 15.10 -8.50
N ILE A 79 8.05 14.61 -7.41
CA ILE A 79 9.18 15.24 -6.73
C ILE A 79 10.37 14.30 -6.72
N ASN A 80 11.58 14.87 -6.64
CA ASN A 80 12.79 14.08 -6.58
C ASN A 80 13.05 13.50 -5.18
N SER A 81 14.07 12.63 -5.06
CA SER A 81 14.37 11.96 -3.79
C SER A 81 14.87 12.90 -2.69
N ASP A 82 15.53 14.02 -3.03
CA ASP A 82 15.98 15.01 -2.03
C ASP A 82 14.80 15.82 -1.49
N GLU A 83 13.87 16.22 -2.36
CA GLU A 83 12.61 16.85 -1.96
C GLU A 83 11.79 15.92 -1.05
N HIS A 84 11.72 14.62 -1.38
CA HIS A 84 11.04 13.64 -0.53
C HIS A 84 11.70 13.47 0.84
N ARG A 85 13.04 13.43 0.89
CA ARG A 85 13.80 13.40 2.15
C ARG A 85 13.46 14.61 3.02
N GLU A 86 13.47 15.80 2.43
CA GLU A 86 13.16 17.03 3.16
C GLU A 86 11.71 17.07 3.65
N LYS A 87 10.77 16.57 2.84
CA LYS A 87 9.37 16.43 3.25
C LYS A 87 9.19 15.47 4.43
N LEU A 88 9.92 14.35 4.45
CA LEU A 88 9.90 13.43 5.60
C LEU A 88 10.58 14.07 6.83
N ARG A 89 11.68 14.81 6.63
CA ARG A 89 12.38 15.53 7.71
C ARG A 89 11.52 16.59 8.37
N SER A 90 10.84 17.43 7.57
CA SER A 90 9.95 18.47 8.09
C SER A 90 8.77 17.91 8.88
N ARG A 91 8.41 16.64 8.63
CA ARG A 91 7.41 15.88 9.37
C ARG A 91 7.94 15.21 10.64
N GLY A 92 9.23 15.38 10.96
CA GLY A 92 9.84 14.86 12.18
C GLY A 92 10.20 13.37 12.13
N PHE A 93 10.27 12.76 10.94
CA PHE A 93 10.77 11.39 10.84
C PHE A 93 12.26 11.32 11.23
N PRO A 94 12.70 10.29 11.97
CA PRO A 94 14.11 10.07 12.26
C PRO A 94 14.92 9.77 11.00
N GLU A 95 16.16 10.28 10.93
CA GLU A 95 17.04 10.14 9.74
C GLU A 95 17.21 8.68 9.26
N PRO A 96 17.35 7.64 10.13
CA PRO A 96 17.40 6.26 9.67
C PRO A 96 16.13 5.80 8.93
N MET A 97 14.95 6.27 9.35
CA MET A 97 13.68 5.98 8.68
C MET A 97 13.57 6.73 7.35
N ILE A 98 14.00 7.99 7.30
CA ILE A 98 14.02 8.79 6.07
C ILE A 98 14.90 8.09 5.03
N LYS A 99 16.13 7.74 5.40
CA LYS A 99 17.07 7.03 4.54
C LYS A 99 16.45 5.74 4.00
N SER A 100 15.93 4.90 4.89
CA SER A 100 15.32 3.62 4.50
C SER A 100 14.10 3.79 3.58
N ALA A 101 13.20 4.73 3.87
CA ALA A 101 12.02 4.98 3.07
C ALA A 101 12.37 5.43 1.65
N VAL A 102 13.31 6.38 1.51
CA VAL A 102 13.71 6.94 0.22
C VAL A 102 14.48 5.91 -0.62
N GLU A 103 15.42 5.18 0.00
CA GLU A 103 16.18 4.13 -0.68
C GLU A 103 15.27 3.00 -1.15
N ARG A 104 14.41 2.47 -0.25
CA ARG A 104 13.46 1.40 -0.58
C ARG A 104 12.54 1.80 -1.73
N LEU A 105 12.01 3.03 -1.70
CA LEU A 105 11.11 3.51 -2.75
C LEU A 105 11.85 3.66 -4.09
N SER A 106 13.07 4.18 -4.07
CA SER A 106 13.90 4.30 -5.28
C SER A 106 14.29 2.94 -5.85
N ASP A 107 14.59 1.95 -5.00
CA ASP A 107 14.92 0.60 -5.43
C ASP A 107 13.71 -0.09 -6.05
N LEU A 108 12.54 0.05 -5.42
CA LEU A 108 11.28 -0.49 -5.92
C LEU A 108 10.87 0.11 -7.28
N ALA A 109 11.16 1.40 -7.49
CA ALA A 109 10.93 2.07 -8.77
C ALA A 109 11.86 1.55 -9.88
N ARG A 110 13.12 1.23 -9.55
CA ARG A 110 14.12 0.74 -10.50
C ARG A 110 13.92 -0.74 -10.81
N ASP A 111 13.62 -1.54 -9.79
CA ASP A 111 13.48 -2.99 -9.88
C ASP A 111 12.36 -3.46 -8.93
N PRO A 112 11.11 -3.55 -9.42
CA PRO A 112 10.00 -4.07 -8.63
C PRO A 112 10.23 -5.46 -8.05
N ALA A 113 11.02 -6.31 -8.73
CA ALA A 113 11.26 -7.68 -8.30
C ALA A 113 12.11 -7.75 -7.02
N SER A 114 12.79 -6.67 -6.63
CA SER A 114 13.51 -6.57 -5.36
C SER A 114 12.61 -6.75 -4.13
N PHE A 115 11.32 -6.45 -4.25
CA PHE A 115 10.32 -6.65 -3.19
C PHE A 115 9.13 -7.50 -3.61
N TYR A 116 8.83 -7.55 -4.90
CA TYR A 116 7.74 -8.32 -5.49
C TYR A 116 8.29 -9.27 -6.55
N GLU A 117 9.17 -10.18 -6.13
CA GLU A 117 9.64 -11.27 -6.99
C GLU A 117 8.40 -12.02 -7.56
N PRO A 118 8.30 -12.24 -8.89
CA PRO A 118 7.01 -12.54 -9.51
C PRO A 118 6.35 -13.82 -8.99
N GLU A 119 7.12 -14.88 -8.80
CA GLU A 119 6.66 -16.17 -8.30
C GLU A 119 6.25 -16.08 -6.83
N ALA A 120 7.07 -15.47 -5.99
CA ALA A 120 6.79 -15.26 -4.57
C ALA A 120 5.57 -14.35 -4.36
N TYR A 121 5.45 -13.27 -5.14
CA TYR A 121 4.30 -12.37 -5.11
C TYR A 121 3.03 -13.09 -5.55
N LYS A 122 3.10 -13.87 -6.63
CA LYS A 122 1.95 -14.67 -7.09
C LYS A 122 1.51 -15.67 -6.03
N GLU A 123 2.43 -16.34 -5.35
CA GLU A 123 2.08 -17.23 -4.24
C GLU A 123 1.44 -16.46 -3.07
N ALA A 124 2.06 -15.35 -2.64
CA ALA A 124 1.58 -14.54 -1.52
C ALA A 124 0.19 -13.93 -1.74
N SER A 125 -0.08 -13.42 -2.95
CA SER A 125 -1.39 -12.84 -3.33
C SER A 125 -2.53 -13.88 -3.35
N MET A 126 -2.20 -15.16 -3.54
CA MET A 126 -3.19 -16.25 -3.46
C MET A 126 -3.47 -16.74 -2.03
N ASN A 127 -2.60 -16.43 -1.06
CA ASN A 127 -2.69 -17.00 0.29
C ASN A 127 -3.98 -16.60 1.01
N PHE A 128 -4.48 -15.38 0.82
CA PHE A 128 -5.75 -14.99 1.42
C PHE A 128 -6.89 -15.94 1.05
N ARG A 129 -7.06 -16.20 -0.26
CA ARG A 129 -8.08 -17.13 -0.74
C ARG A 129 -7.82 -18.56 -0.29
N LYS A 130 -6.56 -19.00 -0.31
CA LYS A 130 -6.14 -20.34 0.14
C LYS A 130 -6.55 -20.62 1.59
N TYR A 131 -6.34 -19.66 2.50
CA TYR A 131 -6.55 -19.88 3.93
C TYR A 131 -7.92 -19.45 4.46
N THR A 132 -8.63 -18.57 3.75
CA THR A 132 -9.95 -18.07 4.19
C THR A 132 -11.11 -18.57 3.32
N GLY A 133 -10.83 -19.06 2.11
CA GLY A 133 -11.85 -19.40 1.10
C GLY A 133 -12.53 -18.20 0.45
N ARG A 134 -12.21 -16.96 0.85
CA ARG A 134 -12.81 -15.72 0.36
C ARG A 134 -11.92 -15.06 -0.71
N GLN A 135 -12.51 -14.19 -1.52
CA GLN A 135 -11.71 -13.33 -2.40
C GLN A 135 -11.09 -12.19 -1.59
N PRO A 136 -9.82 -11.83 -1.82
CA PRO A 136 -9.20 -10.66 -1.22
C PRO A 136 -9.88 -9.36 -1.71
N THR A 137 -9.81 -8.33 -0.89
CA THR A 137 -10.32 -7.00 -1.16
C THR A 137 -9.37 -6.28 -2.12
N THR A 138 -9.89 -5.82 -3.26
CA THR A 138 -9.12 -4.97 -4.18
C THR A 138 -8.96 -3.57 -3.61
N PHE A 139 -7.96 -2.83 -4.06
CA PHE A 139 -7.74 -1.46 -3.56
C PHE A 139 -8.94 -0.56 -3.83
N LYS A 140 -9.58 -0.69 -5.01
CA LYS A 140 -10.82 0.03 -5.32
C LYS A 140 -11.96 -0.31 -4.37
N ALA A 141 -12.18 -1.60 -4.09
CA ALA A 141 -13.26 -2.02 -3.18
C ALA A 141 -13.02 -1.49 -1.76
N TRP A 142 -11.75 -1.41 -1.33
CA TRP A 142 -11.38 -0.80 -0.06
C TRP A 142 -11.70 0.71 -0.05
N VAL A 143 -11.28 1.46 -1.07
CA VAL A 143 -11.59 2.89 -1.20
C VAL A 143 -13.11 3.14 -1.20
N ASP A 144 -13.87 2.37 -1.97
CA ASP A 144 -15.33 2.51 -2.04
C ASP A 144 -15.98 2.28 -0.65
N LYS A 145 -15.51 1.25 0.08
CA LYS A 145 -16.01 0.91 1.43
C LYS A 145 -15.67 1.97 2.47
N HIS A 146 -14.47 2.56 2.41
CA HIS A 146 -13.96 3.53 3.39
C HIS A 146 -14.14 4.99 2.95
N ARG A 147 -14.93 5.24 1.90
CA ARG A 147 -15.11 6.56 1.29
C ARG A 147 -15.50 7.64 2.31
N GLU A 148 -16.45 7.36 3.19
CA GLU A 148 -16.92 8.33 4.20
C GLU A 148 -15.85 8.65 5.23
N GLU A 149 -15.10 7.64 5.69
CA GLU A 149 -13.99 7.81 6.62
C GLU A 149 -12.87 8.63 5.98
N LEU A 150 -12.54 8.36 4.73
CA LEU A 150 -11.55 9.12 3.97
C LEU A 150 -11.97 10.59 3.86
N LEU A 151 -13.21 10.88 3.45
CA LEU A 151 -13.72 12.26 3.33
C LEU A 151 -13.83 13.02 4.67
N ALA A 152 -13.91 12.31 5.79
CA ALA A 152 -14.01 12.92 7.13
C ALA A 152 -12.66 13.38 7.72
N ASN A 153 -11.53 12.99 7.11
CA ASN A 153 -10.21 13.51 7.45
C ASN A 153 -10.02 14.93 6.89
#